data_AF-A0A9Q1M1Y7-F1
#
_entry.id   AF-A0A9Q1M1Y7-F1
#
_cell.length_a   1.000
_cell.length_b   1.000
_cell.length_c   1.000
_cell.angle_alpha   90.00
_cell.angle_beta   90.00
_cell.angle_gamma   90.00
#
_symmetry.space_group_name_H-M   'P 1'
#
loop_
_entity.id
_entity.type
_entity.pdbx_description
1 polymer ?
#
loop_
_entity_poly.entity_id
_entity_poly.type
_entity_poly.pdbx_seq_one_letter_code
_entity_poly.pdbx_strand_id
1 'polypeptide(L)'
;MSFVFTGNIHFIHLENVPLLSHVSYKPIAFSVEAEHDLTNIFESIPALENLCWNHYHVDDVDTGPAEVIPTRLPSALNCLKRLYISWITLGEFLEFSFALCLIRSSSNLEEIEIKVYVDPDEEYFEPVPPNAVDEIPASFSDMTFNHLRTVKIYGVAGTEAEMQLIMVLLAKSPALVRMVIKPVEWKIKNL
;
A
#
# COMPACT_ATOMS: atom_id res chain seq x y z
N MET A 1 -20.64 -0.82 15.64
CA MET A 1 -21.02 0.35 14.79
C MET A 1 -19.97 0.50 13.70
N SER A 2 -20.37 0.79 12.46
CA SER A 2 -19.44 1.00 11.33
C SER A 2 -19.28 2.48 11.04
N PHE A 3 -18.05 2.93 10.82
CA PHE A 3 -17.72 4.31 10.48
C PHE A 3 -16.89 4.36 9.20
N VAL A 4 -17.28 5.24 8.27
CA VAL A 4 -16.58 5.44 7.00
C VAL A 4 -16.23 6.91 6.90
N PHE A 5 -14.95 7.21 6.74
CA PHE A 5 -14.46 8.56 6.54
C PHE A 5 -13.83 8.71 5.16
N THR A 6 -14.16 9.80 4.49
CA THR A 6 -13.58 10.18 3.20
C THR A 6 -13.12 11.62 3.30
N GLY A 7 -11.82 11.87 3.17
CA GLY A 7 -11.26 13.20 3.39
C GLY A 7 -9.81 13.18 3.88
N ASN A 8 -9.30 14.36 4.23
CA ASN A 8 -8.02 14.48 4.91
C ASN A 8 -8.19 14.00 6.37
N ILE A 9 -7.31 13.09 6.77
CA ILE A 9 -7.38 12.44 8.07
C ILE A 9 -7.05 13.34 9.26
N HIS A 10 -6.34 14.46 9.07
CA HIS A 10 -6.12 15.42 10.16
C HIS A 10 -7.43 16.03 10.69
N PHE A 11 -8.54 15.92 9.95
CA PHE A 11 -9.87 16.33 10.42
C PHE A 11 -10.53 15.33 11.36
N ILE A 12 -9.93 14.16 11.61
CA ILE A 12 -10.53 13.14 12.45
C ILE A 12 -9.56 12.63 13.52
N HIS A 13 -10.03 12.65 14.77
CA HIS A 13 -9.34 12.04 15.90
C HIS A 13 -10.32 11.13 16.63
N LEU A 14 -10.10 9.81 16.56
CA LEU A 14 -10.99 8.81 17.15
C LEU A 14 -10.41 8.27 18.47
N GLU A 15 -10.42 9.11 19.50
CA GLU A 15 -10.08 8.70 20.86
C GLU A 15 -11.28 8.10 21.60
N ASN A 16 -11.06 7.02 22.36
CA ASN A 16 -12.04 6.46 23.30
C ASN A 16 -13.41 6.14 22.68
N VAL A 17 -13.40 5.44 21.54
CA VAL A 17 -14.61 4.98 20.82
C VAL A 17 -14.85 3.47 20.99
N PRO A 18 -15.20 2.95 22.19
CA PRO A 18 -15.22 1.50 22.47
C PRO A 18 -16.29 0.72 21.71
N LEU A 19 -17.28 1.40 21.13
CA LEU A 19 -18.35 0.78 20.33
C LEU A 19 -18.02 0.74 18.83
N LEU A 20 -16.91 1.37 18.43
CA LEU A 20 -16.49 1.44 17.04
C LEU A 20 -15.66 0.22 16.70
N SER A 21 -16.31 -0.74 16.03
CA SER A 21 -15.74 -2.05 15.73
C SER A 21 -15.22 -2.17 14.30
N HIS A 22 -15.68 -1.30 13.39
CA HIS A 22 -15.30 -1.34 11.98
C HIS A 22 -15.05 0.07 11.47
N VAL A 23 -13.81 0.39 11.13
CA VAL A 23 -13.45 1.67 10.51
C VAL A 23 -12.99 1.47 9.08
N SER A 24 -13.46 2.33 8.19
CA SER A 24 -12.98 2.45 6.82
C SER A 24 -12.48 3.87 6.56
N TYR A 25 -11.27 3.99 6.03
CA TYR A 25 -10.68 5.27 5.65
C TYR A 25 -10.40 5.33 4.15
N LYS A 26 -10.81 6.44 3.52
CA LYS A 26 -10.59 6.75 2.10
C LYS A 26 -9.98 8.16 1.96
N PRO A 27 -8.65 8.31 1.80
CA PRO A 27 -8.05 9.61 1.55
C PRO A 27 -8.57 10.22 0.25
N ILE A 28 -8.65 11.55 0.20
CA ILE A 28 -8.90 12.31 -1.03
C ILE A 28 -7.60 12.93 -1.57
N ALA A 29 -6.70 13.31 -0.67
CA ALA A 29 -5.34 13.77 -0.97
C ALA A 29 -4.44 13.35 0.20
N PHE A 30 -3.20 13.01 -0.10
CA PHE A 30 -2.16 12.72 0.88
C PHE A 30 -0.88 13.37 0.36
N SER A 31 -0.35 14.37 1.07
CA SER A 31 1.05 14.76 0.89
C SER A 31 1.85 13.88 1.82
N VAL A 32 2.80 13.13 1.29
CA VAL A 32 3.81 12.44 2.12
C VAL A 32 4.85 13.48 2.52
N GLU A 33 4.40 14.57 3.14
CA GLU A 33 5.26 15.49 3.86
C GLU A 33 5.32 14.96 5.28
N ALA A 34 6.43 14.36 5.68
CA ALA A 34 6.70 13.74 6.96
C ALA A 34 6.30 12.26 7.14
N GLU A 35 7.28 11.38 7.40
CA GLU A 35 7.09 10.07 8.05
C GLU A 35 6.26 10.21 9.36
N HIS A 36 6.39 11.38 10.00
CA HIS A 36 5.60 11.78 11.15
C HIS A 36 4.09 11.80 10.87
N ASP A 37 3.65 12.11 9.66
CA ASP A 37 2.23 12.12 9.33
C ASP A 37 1.67 10.70 9.27
N LEU A 38 2.34 9.75 8.62
CA LEU A 38 1.80 8.39 8.51
C LEU A 38 1.58 7.71 9.87
N THR A 39 2.56 7.81 10.77
CA THR A 39 2.48 7.23 12.11
C THR A 39 1.33 7.86 12.89
N ASN A 40 1.26 9.19 12.94
CA ASN A 40 0.20 9.93 13.63
C ASN A 40 -1.20 9.58 13.09
N ILE A 41 -1.31 9.47 11.77
CA ILE A 41 -2.55 9.17 11.05
C ILE A 41 -3.15 7.83 11.46
N PHE A 42 -2.32 6.79 11.52
CA PHE A 42 -2.80 5.47 11.92
C PHE A 42 -3.00 5.36 13.43
N GLU A 43 -2.18 6.04 14.24
CA GLU A 43 -2.39 6.11 15.70
C GLU A 43 -3.75 6.73 16.08
N SER A 44 -4.23 7.71 15.32
CA SER A 44 -5.56 8.30 15.53
C SER A 44 -6.73 7.35 15.22
N ILE A 45 -6.48 6.19 14.59
CA ILE A 45 -7.49 5.17 14.25
C ILE A 45 -6.98 3.75 14.54
N PRO A 46 -6.87 3.34 15.81
CA PRO A 46 -6.33 2.02 16.17
C PRO A 46 -7.24 0.83 15.77
N ALA A 47 -8.51 1.11 15.42
CA ALA A 47 -9.50 0.10 15.00
C ALA A 47 -9.71 0.08 13.48
N LEU A 48 -8.74 0.56 12.69
CA LEU A 48 -8.81 0.59 11.23
C LEU A 48 -8.84 -0.81 10.64
N GLU A 49 -9.97 -1.20 10.04
CA GLU A 49 -10.10 -2.51 9.38
C GLU A 49 -9.98 -2.44 7.86
N ASN A 50 -10.27 -1.26 7.28
CA ASN A 50 -10.32 -1.05 5.84
C ASN A 50 -9.60 0.23 5.46
N LEU A 51 -8.57 0.09 4.64
CA LEU A 51 -7.86 1.23 4.06
C LEU A 51 -8.05 1.18 2.55
N CYS A 52 -8.55 2.26 1.99
CA CYS A 52 -8.72 2.43 0.55
C CYS A 52 -7.95 3.66 0.12
N TRP A 53 -6.73 3.45 -0.35
CA TRP A 53 -5.84 4.47 -0.86
C TRP A 53 -6.06 4.70 -2.36
N ASN A 54 -6.25 5.97 -2.75
CA ASN A 54 -6.33 6.40 -4.14
C ASN A 54 -5.35 7.55 -4.33
N HIS A 55 -4.24 7.31 -5.01
CA HIS A 55 -3.27 8.35 -5.32
C HIS A 55 -3.68 9.04 -6.63
N TYR A 56 -4.52 10.06 -6.55
CA TYR A 56 -4.66 10.97 -7.69
C TYR A 56 -3.50 11.94 -7.62
N HIS A 57 -2.63 11.93 -8.64
CA HIS A 57 -1.50 12.83 -8.76
C HIS A 57 -1.97 14.26 -8.42
N VAL A 58 -1.50 14.79 -7.30
CA VAL A 58 -1.67 16.21 -6.98
C VAL A 58 -0.44 16.87 -7.57
N ASP A 59 -0.66 17.82 -8.48
CA ASP A 59 0.38 18.55 -9.19
C ASP A 59 1.50 19.03 -8.25
N ASP A 60 2.74 18.83 -8.71
CA ASP A 60 4.00 19.42 -8.26
C ASP A 60 3.85 20.45 -7.13
N VAL A 61 4.02 19.98 -5.89
CA VAL A 61 4.55 20.83 -4.83
C VAL A 61 5.97 20.34 -4.61
N ASP A 62 6.93 21.25 -4.74
CA ASP A 62 8.36 21.10 -4.51
C ASP A 62 8.60 20.37 -3.17
N THR A 63 8.57 19.05 -3.19
CA THR A 63 8.82 18.22 -2.02
C THR A 63 10.31 18.27 -1.77
N GLY A 64 10.69 18.64 -0.55
CA GLY A 64 12.06 18.57 -0.06
C GLY A 64 12.69 17.17 -0.21
N PRO A 65 13.90 16.94 0.34
CA PRO A 65 14.63 15.69 0.10
C PRO A 65 13.73 14.47 0.35
N ALA A 66 13.72 13.54 -0.61
CA ALA A 66 12.89 12.34 -0.61
C ALA A 66 12.92 11.68 0.78
N GLU A 67 11.77 11.72 1.45
CA GLU A 67 11.70 11.31 2.83
C GLU A 67 11.69 9.79 2.94
N VAL A 68 12.38 9.28 3.96
CA VAL A 68 12.54 7.84 4.15
C VAL A 68 11.21 7.25 4.59
N ILE A 69 10.59 6.44 3.73
CA ILE A 69 9.41 5.67 4.13
C ILE A 69 9.81 4.67 5.22
N PRO A 70 9.11 4.65 6.37
CA PRO A 70 9.41 3.69 7.42
C PRO A 70 9.25 2.27 6.89
N THR A 71 10.09 1.36 7.37
CA THR A 71 9.92 -0.06 7.01
C THR A 71 8.64 -0.66 7.60
N ARG A 72 8.14 -0.13 8.72
CA ARG A 72 6.87 -0.49 9.37
C ARG A 72 6.28 0.67 10.16
N LEU A 73 4.96 0.69 10.24
CA LEU A 73 4.11 1.65 10.94
C LEU A 73 3.65 1.09 12.29
N PRO A 74 3.09 1.94 13.18
CA PRO A 74 2.59 1.56 14.50
C PRO A 74 1.52 0.48 14.49
N SER A 75 1.23 -0.04 15.69
CA SER A 75 0.33 -1.19 15.93
C SER A 75 -1.12 -1.00 15.49
N ALA A 76 -1.55 0.22 15.15
CA ALA A 76 -2.90 0.51 14.67
C ALA A 76 -3.29 -0.30 13.41
N LEU A 77 -2.32 -0.59 12.54
CA LEU A 77 -2.56 -1.42 11.36
C LEU A 77 -2.70 -2.92 11.65
N ASN A 78 -2.49 -3.36 12.89
CA ASN A 78 -2.79 -4.75 13.27
C ASN A 78 -4.28 -5.09 13.14
N CYS A 79 -5.19 -4.12 13.18
CA CYS A 79 -6.60 -4.37 12.95
C CYS A 79 -6.97 -4.43 11.45
N LEU A 80 -6.04 -4.06 10.55
CA LEU A 80 -6.32 -3.92 9.14
C LEU A 80 -6.55 -5.28 8.49
N LYS A 81 -7.74 -5.44 7.91
CA LYS A 81 -8.19 -6.66 7.23
C LYS A 81 -8.21 -6.48 5.72
N ARG A 82 -8.54 -5.29 5.22
CA ARG A 82 -8.65 -5.03 3.79
C ARG A 82 -7.82 -3.81 3.42
N LEU A 83 -6.86 -4.04 2.52
CA LEU A 83 -6.02 -3.01 1.94
C LEU A 83 -6.33 -2.90 0.45
N TYR A 84 -6.85 -1.74 0.06
CA TYR A 84 -7.06 -1.36 -1.34
C TYR A 84 -6.13 -0.20 -1.65
N ILE A 85 -5.31 -0.33 -2.68
CA ILE A 85 -4.42 0.71 -3.18
C ILE A 85 -4.67 0.87 -4.68
N SER A 86 -4.91 2.09 -5.15
CA SER A 86 -5.05 2.35 -6.58
C SER A 86 -4.32 3.60 -7.03
N TRP A 87 -4.02 3.63 -8.32
CA TRP A 87 -3.25 4.68 -8.99
C TRP A 87 -1.81 4.78 -8.45
N ILE A 88 -1.19 3.63 -8.19
CA ILE A 88 0.18 3.52 -7.67
C ILE A 88 1.12 2.94 -8.73
N THR A 89 2.36 3.38 -8.77
CA THR A 89 3.41 2.97 -9.69
C THR A 89 4.40 2.09 -8.93
N LEU A 90 4.22 0.77 -8.96
CA LEU A 90 5.12 -0.17 -8.25
C LEU A 90 6.54 -0.24 -8.85
N GLY A 91 6.77 0.43 -10.00
CA GLY A 91 8.10 0.64 -10.56
C GLY A 91 8.84 1.84 -9.98
N GLU A 92 8.15 2.75 -9.28
CA GLU A 92 8.72 3.93 -8.63
C GLU A 92 9.07 3.62 -7.16
N PHE A 93 10.24 4.06 -6.71
CA PHE A 93 10.83 3.65 -5.45
C PHE A 93 10.03 4.10 -4.21
N LEU A 94 9.56 5.34 -4.17
CA LEU A 94 8.83 5.91 -3.04
C LEU A 94 7.47 5.23 -2.85
N GLU A 95 6.67 5.16 -3.91
CA GLU A 95 5.37 4.53 -3.97
C GLU A 95 5.46 3.03 -3.69
N PHE A 96 6.46 2.35 -4.24
CA PHE A 96 6.72 0.94 -3.93
C PHE A 96 7.06 0.74 -2.44
N SER A 97 7.96 1.57 -1.90
CA SER A 97 8.34 1.52 -0.48
C SER A 97 7.13 1.78 0.43
N PHE A 98 6.26 2.71 0.04
CA PHE A 98 5.01 3.00 0.73
C PHE A 98 4.04 1.81 0.74
N ALA A 99 3.85 1.15 -0.41
CA ALA A 99 3.04 -0.06 -0.48
C ALA A 99 3.60 -1.18 0.42
N LEU A 100 4.92 -1.40 0.38
CA LEU A 100 5.59 -2.38 1.24
C LEU A 100 5.38 -2.06 2.71
N CYS A 101 5.53 -0.79 3.10
CA CYS A 101 5.33 -0.33 4.47
C CYS A 101 3.92 -0.68 4.98
N LEU A 102 2.87 -0.35 4.23
CA LEU A 102 1.48 -0.67 4.61
C LEU A 102 1.26 -2.18 4.76
N ILE A 103 1.73 -2.97 3.79
CA ILE A 103 1.57 -4.43 3.80
C ILE A 103 2.31 -5.03 5.00
N ARG A 104 3.56 -4.61 5.25
CA ARG A 104 4.41 -5.11 6.33
C ARG A 104 3.91 -4.73 7.72
N SER A 105 3.09 -3.70 7.82
CA SER A 105 2.53 -3.21 9.08
C SER A 105 1.19 -3.86 9.43
N SER A 106 0.61 -4.64 8.51
CA SER A 106 -0.76 -5.14 8.59
C SER A 106 -0.78 -6.65 8.78
N SER A 107 -0.58 -7.11 10.02
CA SER A 107 -0.43 -8.53 10.35
C SER A 107 -1.69 -9.39 10.16
N ASN A 108 -2.88 -8.78 10.19
CA ASN A 108 -4.17 -9.48 10.10
C ASN A 108 -4.90 -9.27 8.75
N LEU A 109 -4.16 -8.97 7.68
CA LEU A 109 -4.74 -8.80 6.35
C LEU A 109 -5.50 -10.07 5.91
N GLU A 110 -6.69 -9.86 5.37
CA GLU A 110 -7.57 -10.86 4.77
C GLU A 110 -7.67 -10.67 3.24
N GLU A 111 -7.60 -9.42 2.76
CA GLU A 111 -7.66 -9.06 1.35
C GLU A 111 -6.70 -7.92 1.00
N ILE A 112 -5.96 -8.10 -0.09
CA ILE A 112 -5.16 -7.05 -0.74
C ILE A 112 -5.69 -6.86 -2.16
N GLU A 113 -5.95 -5.62 -2.55
CA GLU A 113 -6.22 -5.24 -3.93
C GLU A 113 -5.37 -4.03 -4.33
N ILE A 114 -4.51 -4.20 -5.33
CA ILE A 114 -3.61 -3.17 -5.85
C ILE A 114 -3.94 -2.91 -7.33
N LYS A 115 -4.12 -1.65 -7.70
CA LYS A 115 -4.27 -1.22 -9.10
C LYS A 115 -3.10 -0.34 -9.47
N VAL A 116 -2.18 -0.92 -10.22
CA VAL A 116 -0.98 -0.26 -10.71
C VAL A 116 -1.35 0.70 -11.83
N TYR A 117 -0.85 1.92 -11.73
CA TYR A 117 -0.80 2.89 -12.81
C TYR A 117 0.55 2.76 -13.50
N VAL A 118 0.53 2.71 -14.82
CA VAL A 118 1.74 2.72 -15.64
C VAL A 118 1.67 3.99 -16.46
N ASP A 119 2.55 4.93 -16.14
CA ASP A 119 2.69 6.15 -16.91
C ASP A 119 3.31 5.80 -18.26
N PRO A 120 2.63 6.08 -19.39
CA PRO A 120 3.18 5.78 -20.71
C PRO A 120 4.44 6.59 -21.05
N ASP A 121 4.70 7.69 -20.34
CA ASP A 121 5.77 8.61 -20.64
C ASP A 121 7.01 8.42 -19.75
N GLU A 122 6.99 7.55 -18.71
CA GLU A 122 8.09 7.06 -17.81
C GLU A 122 9.29 8.01 -17.47
N GLU A 123 9.23 9.31 -17.77
CA GLU A 123 10.43 10.16 -17.83
C GLU A 123 10.81 10.78 -16.47
N TYR A 124 9.96 10.66 -15.45
CA TYR A 124 10.04 11.48 -14.23
C TYR A 124 10.15 10.73 -12.89
N PHE A 125 10.11 9.40 -12.89
CA PHE A 125 10.06 8.63 -11.64
C PHE A 125 11.38 7.93 -11.32
N GLU A 126 11.77 7.90 -10.03
CA GLU A 126 12.96 7.18 -9.58
C GLU A 126 12.65 5.68 -9.54
N PRO A 127 13.33 4.83 -10.33
CA PRO A 127 13.03 3.41 -10.37
C PRO A 127 13.43 2.71 -9.07
N VAL A 128 12.72 1.63 -8.71
CA VAL A 128 13.14 0.77 -7.58
C VAL A 128 14.56 0.26 -7.82
N PRO A 129 15.54 0.58 -6.96
CA PRO A 129 16.93 0.21 -7.20
C PRO A 129 17.13 -1.30 -6.93
N PRO A 130 18.03 -1.98 -7.66
CA PRO A 130 18.18 -3.44 -7.57
C PRO A 130 18.45 -3.97 -6.16
N ASN A 131 19.21 -3.24 -5.35
CA ASN A 131 19.47 -3.61 -3.96
C ASN A 131 18.20 -3.61 -3.09
N ALA A 132 17.30 -2.64 -3.30
CA ALA A 132 16.02 -2.62 -2.59
C ALA A 132 15.13 -3.80 -3.00
N VAL A 133 15.20 -4.21 -4.27
CA VAL A 133 14.50 -5.39 -4.78
C VAL A 133 15.02 -6.68 -4.15
N ASP A 134 16.34 -6.84 -4.08
CA ASP A 134 17.01 -7.99 -3.46
C ASP A 134 16.70 -8.10 -1.95
N GLU A 135 16.45 -6.97 -1.29
CA GLU A 135 16.10 -6.93 0.13
C GLU A 135 14.65 -7.35 0.41
N ILE A 136 13.75 -7.34 -0.58
CA ILE A 136 12.30 -7.61 -0.39
C ILE A 136 12.09 -8.93 0.39
N PRO A 137 12.63 -10.11 -0.01
CA PRO A 137 12.38 -11.35 0.71
C PRO A 137 12.85 -11.34 2.16
N ALA A 138 14.05 -10.79 2.41
CA ALA A 138 14.61 -10.67 3.75
C ALA A 138 13.76 -9.74 4.62
N SER A 139 13.21 -8.70 4.01
CA SER A 139 12.36 -7.73 4.66
C SER A 139 11.10 -8.41 5.27
N PHE A 140 10.51 -9.43 4.64
CA PHE A 140 9.34 -10.15 5.17
C PHE A 140 9.69 -11.41 5.98
N SER A 141 10.97 -11.61 6.33
CA SER A 141 11.46 -12.86 6.92
C SER A 141 10.73 -13.25 8.22
N ASP A 142 10.42 -12.27 9.07
CA ASP A 142 9.75 -12.41 10.37
C ASP A 142 8.21 -12.40 10.29
N MET A 143 7.64 -12.29 9.08
CA MET A 143 6.19 -12.21 8.87
C MET A 143 5.57 -13.53 8.39
N THR A 144 4.29 -13.70 8.70
CA THR A 144 3.40 -14.69 8.09
C THR A 144 1.98 -14.12 8.04
N PHE A 145 1.38 -14.04 6.86
CA PHE A 145 0.02 -13.57 6.65
C PHE A 145 -0.98 -14.70 6.88
N ASN A 146 -1.24 -15.02 8.14
CA ASN A 146 -2.08 -16.15 8.54
C ASN A 146 -3.54 -16.06 8.09
N HIS A 147 -4.01 -14.84 7.77
CA HIS A 147 -5.40 -14.57 7.44
C HIS A 147 -5.61 -14.14 5.99
N LEU A 148 -4.54 -13.91 5.22
CA LEU A 148 -4.65 -13.39 3.87
C LEU A 148 -5.22 -14.46 2.95
N ARG A 149 -6.43 -14.22 2.43
CA ARG A 149 -7.17 -15.17 1.59
C ARG A 149 -7.23 -14.75 0.14
N THR A 150 -7.23 -13.44 -0.12
CA THR A 150 -7.36 -12.90 -1.48
C THR A 150 -6.32 -11.83 -1.77
N VAL A 151 -5.63 -11.97 -2.90
CA VAL A 151 -4.77 -10.93 -3.46
C VAL A 151 -5.21 -10.65 -4.89
N LYS A 152 -5.34 -9.38 -5.26
CA LYS A 152 -5.59 -8.95 -6.64
C LYS A 152 -4.62 -7.84 -6.99
N ILE A 153 -3.88 -8.00 -8.08
CA ILE A 153 -2.97 -6.98 -8.58
C ILE A 153 -3.31 -6.77 -10.06
N TYR A 154 -3.60 -5.53 -10.43
CA TYR A 154 -3.97 -5.12 -11.77
C TYR A 154 -2.92 -4.17 -12.33
N GLY A 155 -2.67 -4.22 -13.64
CA GLY A 155 -1.69 -3.34 -14.30
C GLY A 155 -0.24 -3.75 -14.06
N VAL A 156 0.04 -5.04 -13.80
CA VAL A 156 1.40 -5.52 -13.56
C VAL A 156 2.24 -5.39 -14.83
N ALA A 157 3.31 -4.60 -14.77
CA ALA A 157 4.23 -4.38 -15.89
C ALA A 157 5.25 -5.52 -16.03
N GLY A 158 5.48 -6.27 -14.96
CA GLY A 158 6.43 -7.38 -14.90
C GLY A 158 7.81 -6.98 -14.40
N THR A 159 7.92 -5.89 -13.64
CA THR A 159 9.21 -5.48 -13.06
C THR A 159 9.67 -6.48 -12.00
N GLU A 160 10.99 -6.51 -11.73
CA GLU A 160 11.52 -7.41 -10.69
C GLU A 160 10.92 -7.08 -9.31
N ALA A 161 10.70 -5.80 -9.00
CA ALA A 161 10.06 -5.36 -7.76
C ALA A 161 8.63 -5.92 -7.60
N GLU A 162 7.81 -5.82 -8.64
CA GLU A 162 6.45 -6.39 -8.66
C GLU A 162 6.48 -7.91 -8.48
N MET A 163 7.38 -8.59 -9.18
CA MET A 163 7.51 -10.04 -9.13
C MET A 163 7.98 -10.53 -7.76
N GLN A 164 8.94 -9.84 -7.14
CA GLN A 164 9.39 -10.13 -5.79
C GLN A 164 8.28 -9.93 -4.76
N LEU A 165 7.49 -8.85 -4.86
CA LEU A 165 6.32 -8.65 -4.01
C LEU A 165 5.31 -9.80 -4.16
N ILE A 166 4.98 -10.20 -5.39
CA ILE A 166 4.09 -11.32 -5.69
C ILE A 166 4.62 -12.62 -5.07
N MET A 167 5.90 -12.93 -5.29
CA MET A 167 6.54 -14.15 -4.78
C MET A 167 6.53 -14.20 -3.26
N VAL A 168 6.83 -13.08 -2.59
CA VAL A 168 6.83 -13.02 -1.13
C VAL A 168 5.42 -13.14 -0.57
N LEU A 169 4.42 -12.48 -1.17
CA LEU A 169 3.02 -12.66 -0.76
C LEU A 169 2.57 -14.11 -0.89
N LEU A 170 2.94 -14.81 -1.98
CA LEU A 170 2.66 -16.24 -2.15
C LEU A 170 3.35 -17.07 -1.05
N ALA A 171 4.64 -16.84 -0.82
CA ALA A 171 5.44 -17.61 0.13
C ALA A 171 5.01 -17.41 1.59
N LYS A 172 4.51 -16.21 1.93
CA LYS A 172 4.20 -15.81 3.31
C LYS A 172 2.73 -15.95 3.69
N SER A 173 1.87 -16.41 2.79
CA SER A 173 0.40 -16.44 3.01
C SER A 173 -0.16 -17.87 2.99
N PRO A 174 -0.01 -18.64 4.09
CA PRO A 174 -0.43 -20.05 4.12
C PRO A 174 -1.95 -20.26 3.96
N ALA A 175 -2.77 -19.23 4.22
CA ALA A 175 -4.22 -19.27 4.08
C ALA A 175 -4.73 -18.73 2.73
N LEU A 176 -3.83 -18.40 1.80
CA LEU A 176 -4.20 -17.78 0.53
C LEU A 176 -5.03 -18.73 -0.32
N VAL A 177 -6.24 -18.29 -0.65
CA VAL A 177 -7.18 -19.08 -1.47
C VAL A 177 -7.09 -18.65 -2.94
N ARG A 178 -6.87 -17.36 -3.18
CA ARG A 178 -6.92 -16.80 -4.53
C ARG A 178 -5.95 -15.64 -4.70
N MET A 179 -5.11 -15.74 -5.72
CA MET A 179 -4.34 -14.61 -6.24
C MET A 179 -4.76 -14.35 -7.69
N VAL A 180 -5.03 -13.08 -8.02
CA VAL A 180 -5.27 -12.63 -9.40
C VAL A 180 -4.22 -11.63 -9.77
N ILE A 181 -3.59 -11.86 -10.91
CA ILE A 181 -2.65 -10.95 -11.53
C ILE A 181 -3.23 -10.62 -12.89
N LYS A 182 -3.50 -9.34 -13.15
CA LYS A 182 -3.83 -8.85 -14.49
C LYS A 182 -2.68 -7.97 -14.97
N PRO A 183 -1.94 -8.39 -16.01
CA PRO A 183 -0.86 -7.60 -16.55
C PRO A 183 -1.38 -6.34 -17.25
N VAL A 184 -0.49 -5.40 -17.54
CA VAL A 184 -0.77 -4.27 -18.42
C VAL A 184 -1.20 -4.78 -19.80
N GLU A 185 -2.34 -4.28 -20.29
CA GLU A 185 -2.74 -4.47 -21.68
C GLU A 185 -2.07 -3.42 -22.56
N TRP A 186 -0.84 -3.70 -23.02
CA TRP A 186 -0.22 -2.87 -24.04
C TRP A 186 -1.06 -2.96 -25.31
N LYS A 187 -1.71 -1.86 -25.71
CA LYS A 187 -2.29 -1.78 -27.06
C LYS A 187 -1.11 -1.83 -28.03
N ILE A 188 -0.92 -2.95 -28.70
CA ILE A 188 -0.01 -3.07 -29.83
C ILE A 188 -0.43 -1.97 -30.82
N LYS A 189 0.35 -0.90 -30.92
CA LYS A 189 0.28 0.00 -32.07
C LYS A 189 0.73 -0.85 -33.26
N ASN A 190 -0.23 -1.34 -34.04
CA ASN A 190 0.08 -2.03 -35.29
C ASN A 190 0.98 -1.11 -36.12
N LEU A 191 2.09 -1.68 -36.58
CA LEU A 191 3.17 -1.08 -37.38
C LEU A 191 2.67 -0.16 -38.50
#